data_AF-A0A3C0DZP4-F1
#
_entry.id   AF-A0A3C0DZP4-F1
#
_cell.length_a   1.000
_cell.length_b   1.000
_cell.length_c   1.000
_cell.angle_alpha   90.00
_cell.angle_beta   90.00
_cell.angle_gamma   90.00
#
_symmetry.space_group_name_H-M   'P 1'
#
loop_
_entity.id
_entity.type
_entity.pdbx_description
1 polymer ?
#
loop_
_entity_poly.entity_id
_entity_poly.type
_entity_poly.pdbx_seq_one_letter_code
_entity_poly.pdbx_strand_id
1 'polypeptide(L)'
;EFIVLVVSDAGLAAYGGNGYQVFVLDAGNFSNSGEAISLRDAFGNVVNAVDYNDAAPWPAASLGILGNNYVESPDGGCATLEYIPEILDLFLTTPTANGNDFGGNWQASWVNNGTPGMANSSAFGCNNPAACNFNPNAILGNEAECEFDSCYGCTYASSNNFDSNATIDDGSCEFTLDNPCPADLNGDGSVSTADLLEFLVDFGNPC
;
A
#
# COMPACT_ATOMS: atom_id res chain seq x y z
N GLU A 1 8.48 -2.58 4.07
CA GLU A 1 7.84 -2.97 5.35
C GLU A 1 7.62 -1.71 6.17
N PHE A 2 6.44 -1.54 6.74
CA PHE A 2 6.08 -0.37 7.55
C PHE A 2 5.34 -0.83 8.80
N ILE A 3 5.22 0.06 9.77
CA ILE A 3 4.39 -0.13 10.96
C ILE A 3 3.35 0.98 11.01
N VAL A 4 2.19 0.69 11.61
CA VAL A 4 1.15 1.68 11.83
C VAL A 4 1.09 1.99 13.32
N LEU A 5 1.11 3.28 13.67
CA LEU A 5 0.85 3.73 15.03
C LEU A 5 -0.55 4.33 15.09
N VAL A 6 -1.34 3.91 16.08
CA VAL A 6 -2.69 4.41 16.33
C VAL A 6 -2.80 4.94 17.75
N VAL A 7 -3.66 5.94 17.96
CA VAL A 7 -3.86 6.61 19.27
C VAL A 7 -5.12 6.15 20.00
N SER A 8 -5.80 5.12 19.50
CA SER A 8 -7.03 4.60 20.10
C SER A 8 -7.36 3.17 19.65
N ASP A 9 -8.21 2.49 20.44
CA ASP A 9 -8.80 1.18 20.07
C ASP A 9 -9.59 1.24 18.76
N ALA A 10 -10.21 2.39 18.46
CA ALA A 10 -10.91 2.59 17.20
C ALA A 10 -9.94 2.52 16.01
N GLY A 11 -8.74 3.09 16.15
CA GLY A 11 -7.67 2.96 15.17
C GLY A 11 -7.17 1.52 15.06
N LEU A 12 -7.00 0.81 16.19
CA LEU A 12 -6.60 -0.60 16.16
C LEU A 12 -7.62 -1.46 15.40
N ALA A 13 -8.91 -1.21 15.60
CA ALA A 13 -9.99 -1.90 14.88
C ALA A 13 -9.99 -1.58 13.38
N ALA A 14 -9.61 -0.35 12.99
CA ALA A 14 -9.55 0.06 11.58
C ALA A 14 -8.34 -0.54 10.84
N TYR A 15 -7.19 -0.63 11.50
CA TYR A 15 -5.92 -0.99 10.86
C TYR A 15 -5.43 -2.41 11.18
N GLY A 16 -6.01 -3.09 12.16
CA GLY A 16 -5.61 -4.44 12.55
C GLY A 16 -5.92 -5.51 11.50
N GLY A 17 -5.09 -6.55 11.45
CA GLY A 17 -5.34 -7.72 10.60
C GLY A 17 -4.99 -7.57 9.12
N ASN A 18 -4.44 -6.42 8.71
CA ASN A 18 -4.07 -6.13 7.32
C ASN A 18 -2.64 -6.59 6.95
N GLY A 19 -2.07 -7.55 7.69
CA GLY A 19 -0.75 -8.12 7.39
C GLY A 19 0.47 -7.28 7.81
N TYR A 20 0.27 -6.03 8.24
CA TYR A 20 1.30 -5.19 8.86
C TYR A 20 1.12 -5.09 10.38
N GLN A 21 2.19 -4.68 11.07
CA GLN A 21 2.16 -4.52 12.52
C GLN A 21 1.54 -3.17 12.93
N VAL A 22 0.62 -3.22 13.89
CA VAL A 22 -0.07 -2.04 14.45
C VAL A 22 0.30 -1.90 15.93
N PHE A 23 0.69 -0.69 16.34
CA PHE A 23 0.97 -0.33 17.73
C PHE A 23 -0.03 0.69 18.24
N VAL A 24 -0.61 0.45 19.41
CA VAL A 24 -1.49 1.40 20.09
C VAL A 24 -0.68 2.24 21.07
N LEU A 25 -0.80 3.55 20.96
CA LEU A 25 -0.24 4.51 21.90
C LEU A 25 -1.23 4.70 23.06
N ASP A 26 -1.14 3.81 24.04
CA ASP A 26 -2.05 3.78 25.20
C ASP A 26 -1.77 4.90 26.24
N ALA A 27 -0.62 5.56 26.13
CA ALA A 27 -0.20 6.63 27.04
C ALA A 27 0.66 7.68 26.31
N GLY A 28 0.43 8.95 26.64
CA GLY A 28 1.05 10.09 25.98
C GLY A 28 0.11 10.76 24.98
N ASN A 29 0.46 11.97 24.57
CA ASN A 29 -0.18 12.67 23.46
C ASN A 29 0.93 13.36 22.67
N PHE A 30 0.78 13.44 21.35
CA PHE A 30 1.59 14.36 20.57
C PHE A 30 1.08 15.76 20.89
N SER A 31 1.87 16.53 21.66
CA SER A 31 1.50 17.88 22.10
C SER A 31 2.09 18.95 21.20
N ASN A 32 2.37 18.59 19.94
CA ASN A 32 2.84 19.48 18.90
C ASN A 32 4.17 20.17 19.24
N SER A 33 4.96 19.60 20.15
CA SER A 33 6.10 20.29 20.79
C SER A 33 7.46 19.68 20.43
N GLY A 34 7.55 18.92 19.33
CA GLY A 34 8.79 18.26 18.91
C GLY A 34 8.94 16.85 19.48
N GLU A 35 7.84 16.13 19.72
CA GLU A 35 7.91 14.75 20.19
C GLU A 35 8.51 13.82 19.13
N ALA A 36 9.45 12.97 19.53
CA ALA A 36 10.11 12.03 18.65
C ALA A 36 9.48 10.63 18.73
N ILE A 37 9.09 10.08 17.58
CA ILE A 37 8.81 8.65 17.43
C ILE A 37 10.05 8.00 16.84
N SER A 38 10.60 6.98 17.51
CA SER A 38 11.77 6.25 17.00
C SER A 38 11.56 4.74 17.03
N LEU A 39 11.84 4.08 15.91
CA LEU A 39 12.01 2.65 15.81
C LEU A 39 13.46 2.28 16.09
N ARG A 40 13.70 1.32 16.98
CA ARG A 40 15.04 0.87 17.36
C ARG A 40 15.20 -0.63 17.17
N ASP A 41 16.41 -1.05 16.84
CA ASP A 41 16.77 -2.47 16.80
C ASP A 41 16.95 -3.04 18.22
N ALA A 42 17.21 -4.35 18.31
CA ALA A 42 17.42 -5.05 19.58
C ALA A 42 18.68 -4.58 20.35
N PHE A 43 19.59 -3.87 19.70
CA PHE A 43 20.80 -3.30 20.30
C PHE A 43 20.62 -1.84 20.72
N GLY A 44 19.46 -1.25 20.45
CA GLY A 44 19.11 0.13 20.79
C GLY A 44 19.50 1.17 19.74
N ASN A 45 20.02 0.74 18.58
CA ASN A 45 20.31 1.64 17.46
C ASN A 45 19.01 2.14 16.84
N VAL A 46 18.96 3.41 16.44
CA VAL A 46 17.80 3.98 15.76
C VAL A 46 17.79 3.50 14.31
N VAL A 47 16.69 2.85 13.92
CA VAL A 47 16.41 2.39 12.55
C VAL A 47 15.71 3.49 11.77
N ASN A 48 14.69 4.10 12.38
CA ASN A 48 13.99 5.25 11.83
C ASN A 48 13.54 6.16 12.97
N ALA A 49 13.50 7.47 12.74
CA ALA A 49 12.96 8.43 13.68
C ALA A 49 12.30 9.59 12.94
N VAL A 50 11.19 10.05 13.49
CA VAL A 50 10.49 11.24 13.01
C VAL A 50 10.13 12.10 14.21
N ASP A 51 10.45 13.39 14.12
CA ASP A 51 10.06 14.39 15.10
C ASP A 51 8.76 15.04 14.64
N TYR A 52 7.69 14.88 15.41
CA TYR A 52 6.39 15.51 15.16
C TYR A 52 6.37 16.95 15.66
N ASN A 53 5.90 17.89 14.83
CA ASN A 53 5.87 19.32 15.14
C ASN A 53 4.70 20.03 14.43
N ASP A 54 4.17 21.11 15.01
CA ASP A 54 3.20 22.01 14.36
C ASP A 54 3.86 23.15 13.56
N ALA A 55 5.19 23.18 13.52
CA ALA A 55 5.98 24.16 12.82
C ALA A 55 6.80 23.52 11.69
N ALA A 56 7.36 24.40 10.84
CA ALA A 56 8.26 24.01 9.78
C ALA A 56 9.35 23.05 10.30
N PRO A 57 9.65 21.94 9.59
CA PRO A 57 9.28 21.66 8.19
C PRO A 57 7.89 21.03 7.98
N TRP A 58 7.14 20.72 9.03
CA TRP A 58 5.76 20.22 8.88
C TRP A 58 4.85 21.31 8.30
N PRO A 59 3.76 20.93 7.59
CA PRO A 59 2.77 21.90 7.13
C PRO A 59 2.08 22.60 8.31
N ALA A 60 2.57 23.78 8.68
CA ALA A 60 2.04 24.57 9.80
C ALA A 60 0.71 25.28 9.45
N ALA A 61 0.32 25.32 8.18
CA ALA A 61 -0.93 25.90 7.71
C ALA A 61 -1.38 25.18 6.45
N SER A 62 -2.70 25.17 6.23
CA SER A 62 -3.27 24.61 5.01
C SER A 62 -2.76 25.37 3.79
N LEU A 63 -2.12 24.70 2.84
CA LEU A 63 -1.76 25.31 1.57
C LEU A 63 -2.94 25.17 0.62
N GLY A 64 -3.48 26.30 0.16
CA GLY A 64 -4.59 26.32 -0.76
C GLY A 64 -4.36 27.21 -1.98
N ILE A 65 -4.84 26.77 -3.14
CA ILE A 65 -4.87 27.57 -4.37
C ILE A 65 -6.33 27.91 -4.68
N LEU A 66 -6.62 29.19 -4.89
CA LEU A 66 -7.95 29.70 -5.22
C LEU A 66 -9.05 29.37 -4.17
N GLY A 67 -8.66 29.25 -2.89
CA GLY A 67 -9.59 29.01 -1.78
C GLY A 67 -9.94 27.55 -1.54
N ASN A 68 -9.30 26.61 -2.24
CA ASN A 68 -9.35 25.19 -1.92
C ASN A 68 -8.05 24.80 -1.21
N ASN A 69 -8.13 24.08 -0.11
CA ASN A 69 -6.96 23.54 0.56
C ASN A 69 -6.51 22.24 -0.11
N TYR A 70 -5.20 22.07 -0.25
CA TYR A 70 -4.55 20.97 -0.96
C TYR A 70 -3.45 20.28 -0.14
N VAL A 71 -2.92 20.98 0.86
CA VAL A 71 -2.10 20.42 1.92
C VAL A 71 -2.74 20.81 3.22
N GLU A 72 -2.94 19.87 4.13
CA GLU A 72 -3.48 20.15 5.45
C GLU A 72 -2.45 20.10 6.57
N SER A 73 -2.70 20.96 7.56
CA SER A 73 -1.94 20.91 8.80
C SER A 73 -2.31 19.65 9.58
N PRO A 74 -1.30 18.90 10.08
CA PRO A 74 -1.48 17.80 11.03
C PRO A 74 -2.33 18.12 12.28
N ASP A 75 -2.49 19.40 12.62
CA ASP A 75 -3.08 19.87 13.88
C ASP A 75 -4.63 19.97 13.85
N GLY A 76 -5.26 19.58 12.74
CA GLY A 76 -6.63 19.98 12.38
C GLY A 76 -7.79 19.02 12.72
N GLY A 77 -7.59 17.94 13.48
CA GLY A 77 -8.66 16.97 13.77
C GLY A 77 -9.05 16.08 12.56
N CYS A 78 -8.14 16.01 11.59
CA CYS A 78 -8.22 15.11 10.45
C CYS A 78 -8.05 13.64 10.88
N ALA A 79 -8.37 12.71 9.98
CA ALA A 79 -8.49 11.30 10.34
C ALA A 79 -7.14 10.60 10.55
N THR A 80 -6.15 10.90 9.71
CA THR A 80 -4.83 10.23 9.73
C THR A 80 -3.71 11.17 9.26
N LEU A 81 -2.46 10.76 9.43
CA LEU A 81 -1.34 11.31 8.66
C LEU A 81 -1.17 10.54 7.36
N GLU A 82 -0.86 11.23 6.27
CA GLU A 82 -0.54 10.62 4.98
C GLU A 82 0.82 11.09 4.46
N TYR A 83 1.60 10.15 3.95
CA TYR A 83 2.91 10.40 3.34
C TYR A 83 2.71 10.87 1.90
N ILE A 84 3.30 12.02 1.58
CA ILE A 84 3.12 12.80 0.35
C ILE A 84 4.46 13.38 -0.13
N PRO A 85 5.46 12.54 -0.43
CA PRO A 85 6.77 12.99 -0.87
C PRO A 85 6.73 13.74 -2.21
N GLU A 86 5.63 13.63 -2.96
CA GLU A 86 5.47 14.21 -4.30
C GLU A 86 5.30 15.75 -4.26
N ILE A 87 4.96 16.33 -3.11
CA ILE A 87 4.72 17.80 -2.98
C ILE A 87 6.01 18.63 -3.12
N LEU A 88 7.18 17.98 -3.18
CA LEU A 88 8.44 18.64 -2.87
C LEU A 88 9.18 19.36 -4.00
N ASP A 89 8.78 19.25 -5.27
CA ASP A 89 9.47 20.00 -6.34
C ASP A 89 8.90 21.41 -6.56
N LEU A 90 7.62 21.63 -6.22
CA LEU A 90 6.92 22.87 -6.61
C LEU A 90 6.72 23.89 -5.47
N PHE A 91 6.72 23.48 -4.20
CA PHE A 91 6.31 24.34 -3.07
C PHE A 91 7.34 24.51 -1.94
N LEU A 92 8.38 23.68 -1.86
CA LEU A 92 9.40 23.77 -0.80
C LEU A 92 10.78 24.04 -1.43
N THR A 93 11.36 25.20 -1.15
CA THR A 93 12.67 25.64 -1.69
C THR A 93 13.87 24.90 -1.09
N THR A 94 13.63 23.89 -0.26
CA THR A 94 14.63 22.97 0.27
C THR A 94 14.25 21.56 -0.16
N PRO A 95 15.04 20.89 -1.01
CA PRO A 95 14.84 19.48 -1.29
C PRO A 95 15.16 18.71 -0.01
N THR A 96 14.15 18.42 0.80
CA THR A 96 14.28 17.38 1.83
C THR A 96 14.21 16.04 1.13
N ALA A 97 15.06 15.11 1.51
CA ALA A 97 15.15 13.84 0.81
C ALA A 97 13.79 13.10 0.82
N ASN A 98 13.61 12.17 -0.13
CA ASN A 98 12.45 11.29 -0.20
C ASN A 98 12.51 10.29 0.96
N GLY A 99 12.12 10.72 2.16
CA GLY A 99 12.17 9.93 3.38
C GLY A 99 11.01 10.27 4.31
N ASN A 100 10.55 9.28 5.06
CA ASN A 100 9.43 9.42 6.00
C ASN A 100 9.85 10.03 7.35
N ASP A 101 11.14 10.34 7.50
CA ASP A 101 11.79 11.07 8.59
C ASP A 101 11.67 12.60 8.43
N PHE A 102 11.29 13.08 7.24
CA PHE A 102 11.09 14.51 6.98
C PHE A 102 9.62 14.91 7.14
N GLY A 103 9.33 15.74 8.14
CA GLY A 103 7.97 16.25 8.41
C GLY A 103 7.30 16.94 7.22
N GLY A 104 8.08 17.54 6.31
CA GLY A 104 7.55 18.17 5.09
C GLY A 104 6.97 17.17 4.07
N ASN A 105 7.27 15.88 4.21
CA ASN A 105 6.71 14.82 3.37
C ASN A 105 5.43 14.22 3.96
N TRP A 106 4.83 14.87 4.96
CA TRP A 106 3.61 14.43 5.61
C TRP A 106 2.55 15.53 5.61
N GLN A 107 1.29 15.16 5.49
CA GLN A 107 0.15 16.03 5.75
C GLN A 107 -0.94 15.30 6.51
N ALA A 108 -1.91 16.05 7.02
CA ALA A 108 -3.16 15.46 7.51
C ALA A 108 -4.06 14.98 6.36
N SER A 109 -4.67 13.82 6.54
CA SER A 109 -5.67 13.26 5.62
C SER A 109 -7.09 13.46 6.12
N TRP A 110 -7.97 13.95 5.25
CA TRP A 110 -9.41 14.01 5.53
C TRP A 110 -10.12 12.66 5.35
N VAL A 111 -9.43 11.66 4.80
CA VAL A 111 -10.01 10.36 4.48
C VAL A 111 -10.05 9.51 5.75
N ASN A 112 -11.26 9.17 6.19
CA ASN A 112 -11.45 8.22 7.28
C ASN A 112 -10.80 6.88 6.93
N ASN A 113 -10.03 6.34 7.88
CA ASN A 113 -9.20 5.15 7.66
C ASN A 113 -8.28 5.33 6.44
N GLY A 114 -7.68 6.52 6.31
CA GLY A 114 -6.67 6.85 5.31
C GLY A 114 -5.42 5.97 5.45
N THR A 115 -4.28 6.48 5.03
CA THR A 115 -3.07 5.66 4.84
C THR A 115 -2.61 4.90 6.10
N PRO A 116 -2.34 3.58 6.01
CA PRO A 116 -2.47 2.71 4.84
C PRO A 116 -3.89 2.12 4.72
N GLY A 117 -4.54 2.30 3.56
CA GLY A 117 -5.81 1.60 3.29
C GLY A 117 -6.70 2.27 2.25
N MET A 118 -6.64 3.60 2.15
CA MET A 118 -7.36 4.39 1.15
C MET A 118 -6.40 5.30 0.39
N ALA A 119 -6.81 5.77 -0.78
CA ALA A 119 -6.06 6.77 -1.53
C ALA A 119 -5.91 8.05 -0.70
N ASN A 120 -4.74 8.69 -0.80
CA ASN A 120 -4.44 9.95 -0.12
C ASN A 120 -5.50 11.04 -0.47
N SER A 121 -5.75 11.95 0.45
CA SER A 121 -6.58 13.13 0.19
C SER A 121 -5.84 14.25 -0.57
N SER A 122 -4.52 14.10 -0.68
CA SER A 122 -3.62 14.99 -1.40
C SER A 122 -4.11 15.32 -2.81
N ALA A 123 -3.94 16.60 -3.17
CA ALA A 123 -4.12 17.10 -4.53
C ALA A 123 -3.02 16.67 -5.50
N PHE A 124 -1.97 16.03 -4.99
CA PHE A 124 -0.77 15.60 -5.68
C PHE A 124 -0.68 14.07 -5.76
N GLY A 125 0.21 13.54 -6.60
CA GLY A 125 0.36 12.10 -6.84
C GLY A 125 -0.26 11.68 -8.17
N CYS A 126 -0.52 10.39 -8.37
CA CYS A 126 -0.99 9.90 -9.67
C CYS A 126 -2.50 10.08 -9.88
N ASN A 127 -2.92 10.69 -10.99
CA ASN A 127 -4.33 10.79 -11.40
C ASN A 127 -4.70 9.91 -12.61
N ASN A 128 -3.82 8.99 -12.99
CA ASN A 128 -4.08 8.04 -14.06
C ASN A 128 -4.82 6.81 -13.50
N PRO A 129 -6.07 6.53 -13.91
CA PRO A 129 -6.85 5.40 -13.40
C PRO A 129 -6.27 4.02 -13.76
N ALA A 130 -5.28 3.96 -14.66
CA ALA A 130 -4.56 2.72 -14.98
C ALA A 130 -3.35 2.45 -14.06
N ALA A 131 -2.99 3.39 -13.18
CA ALA A 131 -1.86 3.24 -12.27
C ALA A 131 -2.25 2.52 -10.98
N CYS A 132 -1.30 1.80 -10.41
CA CYS A 132 -1.40 1.09 -9.13
C CYS A 132 -1.58 2.05 -7.94
N ASN A 133 -0.98 3.24 -8.01
CA ASN A 133 -1.11 4.28 -6.99
C ASN A 133 -2.12 5.38 -7.40
N PHE A 134 -3.13 5.04 -8.22
CA PHE A 134 -4.17 5.97 -8.64
C PHE A 134 -4.87 6.63 -7.45
N ASN A 135 -4.89 7.96 -7.46
CA ASN A 135 -5.61 8.79 -6.52
C ASN A 135 -6.59 9.71 -7.28
N PRO A 136 -7.92 9.51 -7.13
CA PRO A 136 -8.91 10.38 -7.78
C PRO A 136 -8.88 11.83 -7.26
N ASN A 137 -8.26 12.10 -6.10
CA ASN A 137 -8.11 13.43 -5.54
C ASN A 137 -6.89 14.18 -6.08
N ALA A 138 -5.97 13.52 -6.81
CA ALA A 138 -4.73 14.09 -7.31
C ALA A 138 -4.95 15.04 -8.52
N ILE A 139 -5.72 16.11 -8.34
CA ILE A 139 -6.08 17.03 -9.43
C ILE A 139 -4.89 17.79 -10.03
N LEU A 140 -3.78 17.90 -9.30
CA LEU A 140 -2.50 18.48 -9.74
C LEU A 140 -1.45 17.39 -10.01
N GLY A 141 -1.87 16.13 -10.06
CA GLY A 141 -1.01 14.98 -10.27
C GLY A 141 -0.32 14.94 -11.64
N ASN A 142 0.82 14.23 -11.70
CA ASN A 142 1.58 14.05 -12.94
C ASN A 142 1.79 12.57 -13.29
N GLU A 143 2.00 12.25 -14.58
CA GLU A 143 2.20 10.86 -15.04
C GLU A 143 3.51 10.21 -14.58
N ALA A 144 4.55 11.01 -14.29
CA ALA A 144 5.82 10.51 -13.77
C ALA A 144 5.74 10.07 -12.30
N GLU A 145 4.70 10.47 -11.56
CA GLU A 145 4.37 10.00 -10.20
C GLU A 145 3.55 8.70 -10.21
N CYS A 146 3.11 8.24 -11.40
CA CYS A 146 2.29 7.04 -11.53
C CYS A 146 3.13 5.76 -11.55
N GLU A 147 2.80 4.83 -10.65
CA GLU A 147 3.36 3.49 -10.63
C GLU A 147 2.44 2.53 -11.38
N PHE A 148 2.98 1.78 -12.33
CA PHE A 148 2.19 0.83 -13.12
C PHE A 148 2.55 -0.63 -12.86
N ASP A 149 3.62 -0.90 -12.12
CA ASP A 149 4.10 -2.27 -11.95
C ASP A 149 3.86 -2.81 -10.52
N SER A 150 3.68 -1.94 -9.52
CA SER A 150 3.66 -2.32 -8.10
C SER A 150 2.46 -3.17 -7.66
N CYS A 151 1.39 -3.19 -8.47
CA CYS A 151 0.19 -3.99 -8.26
C CYS A 151 0.00 -5.11 -9.30
N TYR A 152 0.95 -5.24 -10.23
CA TYR A 152 0.95 -6.25 -11.28
C TYR A 152 1.84 -7.42 -10.89
N GLY A 153 1.35 -8.63 -11.11
CA GLY A 153 2.08 -9.86 -10.84
C GLY A 153 1.13 -11.05 -10.81
N CYS A 154 1.64 -12.23 -10.47
CA CYS A 154 0.78 -13.40 -10.46
C CYS A 154 -0.18 -13.40 -9.26
N THR A 155 -1.49 -13.32 -9.52
CA THR A 155 -2.53 -13.23 -8.47
C THR A 155 -3.07 -14.59 -8.01
N TYR A 156 -2.63 -15.69 -8.63
CA TYR A 156 -3.14 -17.03 -8.33
C TYR A 156 -2.32 -17.69 -7.23
N ALA A 157 -2.91 -17.91 -6.05
CA ALA A 157 -2.25 -18.53 -4.90
C ALA A 157 -1.72 -19.96 -5.17
N SER A 158 -2.21 -20.64 -6.20
CA SER A 158 -1.75 -21.97 -6.63
C SER A 158 -0.61 -21.94 -7.65
N SER A 159 -0.13 -20.76 -8.05
CA SER A 159 1.01 -20.62 -8.95
C SER A 159 2.33 -20.74 -8.18
N ASN A 160 3.40 -21.06 -8.90
CA ASN A 160 4.75 -21.15 -8.33
C ASN A 160 5.34 -19.78 -7.98
N ASN A 161 4.90 -18.74 -8.67
CA ASN A 161 5.38 -17.37 -8.58
C ASN A 161 4.29 -16.42 -8.07
N PHE A 162 3.38 -16.92 -7.22
CA PHE A 162 2.34 -16.11 -6.60
C PHE A 162 2.95 -14.89 -5.90
N ASP A 163 2.45 -13.70 -6.25
CA ASP A 163 2.79 -12.46 -5.59
C ASP A 163 1.61 -12.03 -4.72
N SER A 164 1.81 -12.04 -3.40
CA SER A 164 0.80 -11.62 -2.44
C SER A 164 0.48 -10.13 -2.47
N ASN A 165 1.33 -9.31 -3.12
CA ASN A 165 1.11 -7.88 -3.29
C ASN A 165 0.44 -7.53 -4.62
N ALA A 166 0.39 -8.47 -5.57
CA ALA A 166 -0.28 -8.26 -6.84
C ALA A 166 -1.80 -8.28 -6.67
N THR A 167 -2.47 -7.27 -7.23
CA THR A 167 -3.93 -7.20 -7.30
C THR A 167 -4.44 -7.34 -8.74
N ILE A 168 -3.54 -7.23 -9.72
CA ILE A 168 -3.81 -7.36 -11.14
C ILE A 168 -2.87 -8.42 -11.72
N ASP A 169 -3.46 -9.39 -12.42
CA ASP A 169 -2.70 -10.42 -13.13
C ASP A 169 -1.98 -9.83 -14.35
N ASP A 170 -0.66 -10.00 -14.41
CA ASP A 170 0.18 -9.56 -15.53
C ASP A 170 0.43 -10.66 -16.57
N GLY A 171 -0.16 -11.85 -16.37
CA GLY A 171 0.02 -13.02 -17.22
C GLY A 171 1.38 -13.72 -17.03
N SER A 172 2.16 -13.36 -16.01
CA SER A 172 3.44 -14.01 -15.69
C SER A 172 3.29 -15.33 -14.92
N CYS A 173 2.07 -15.72 -14.52
CA CYS A 173 1.84 -16.89 -13.68
C CYS A 173 2.41 -18.19 -14.25
N GLU A 174 3.22 -18.87 -13.44
CA GLU A 174 3.78 -20.17 -13.72
C GLU A 174 3.04 -21.24 -12.91
N PHE A 175 2.53 -22.26 -13.61
CA PHE A 175 1.90 -23.41 -12.99
C PHE A 175 2.72 -24.66 -13.29
N THR A 176 3.22 -25.32 -12.23
CA THR A 176 3.68 -26.69 -12.40
C THR A 176 2.46 -27.58 -12.42
N LEU A 177 2.25 -28.30 -13.51
CA LEU A 177 1.28 -29.38 -13.51
C LEU A 177 1.89 -30.56 -12.76
N ASP A 178 1.25 -30.99 -11.67
CA ASP A 178 1.65 -32.21 -10.94
C ASP A 178 1.64 -33.44 -11.86
N ASN A 179 0.77 -33.44 -12.88
CA ASN A 179 0.78 -34.38 -13.98
C ASN A 179 0.87 -33.61 -15.32
N PRO A 180 1.96 -33.72 -16.10
CA PRO A 180 2.11 -33.03 -17.39
C PRO A 180 1.13 -33.54 -18.46
N CYS A 181 0.50 -34.70 -18.23
CA CYS A 181 -0.54 -35.28 -19.08
C CYS A 181 -1.74 -35.74 -18.22
N PRO A 182 -2.56 -34.82 -17.66
CA PRO A 182 -3.69 -35.19 -16.80
C PRO A 182 -4.74 -36.08 -17.48
N ALA A 183 -4.74 -36.08 -18.81
CA ALA A 183 -5.65 -36.86 -19.64
C ALA A 183 -5.04 -38.17 -20.17
N ASP A 184 -3.81 -38.51 -19.77
CA ASP A 184 -3.23 -39.86 -19.93
C ASP A 184 -3.77 -40.72 -18.79
N LEU A 185 -4.91 -41.36 -19.03
CA LEU A 185 -5.64 -42.10 -18.01
C LEU A 185 -5.04 -43.50 -17.81
N ASN A 186 -4.41 -44.05 -18.84
CA ASN A 186 -3.79 -45.38 -18.78
C ASN A 186 -2.31 -45.35 -18.36
N GLY A 187 -1.69 -44.17 -18.32
CA GLY A 187 -0.31 -43.95 -17.85
C GLY A 187 0.76 -44.35 -18.86
N ASP A 188 0.47 -44.35 -20.17
CA ASP A 188 1.43 -44.73 -21.22
C ASP A 188 2.34 -43.58 -21.69
N GLY A 189 2.14 -42.39 -21.14
CA GLY A 189 2.89 -41.17 -21.45
C GLY A 189 2.35 -40.41 -22.66
N SER A 190 1.15 -40.75 -23.16
CA SER A 190 0.51 -40.08 -24.28
C SER A 190 -0.99 -39.86 -24.06
N VAL A 191 -1.55 -38.79 -24.63
CA VAL A 191 -3.00 -38.59 -24.66
C VAL A 191 -3.51 -39.08 -26.01
N SER A 192 -4.18 -40.22 -26.03
CA SER A 192 -4.59 -40.92 -27.24
C SER A 192 -6.07 -41.34 -27.19
N THR A 193 -6.52 -42.01 -28.26
CA THR A 193 -7.85 -42.61 -28.29
C THR A 193 -8.04 -43.67 -27.20
N ALA A 194 -6.97 -44.30 -26.71
CA ALA A 194 -7.05 -45.28 -25.63
C ALA A 194 -7.52 -44.63 -24.33
N ASP A 195 -6.99 -43.45 -23.99
CA ASP A 195 -7.39 -42.67 -22.82
C ASP A 195 -8.83 -42.17 -22.93
N LEU A 196 -9.23 -41.71 -24.12
CA LEU A 196 -10.62 -41.32 -24.36
C LEU A 196 -11.57 -42.50 -24.15
N LEU A 197 -11.20 -43.70 -24.59
CA LEU A 197 -12.03 -44.89 -24.38
C LEU A 197 -12.12 -45.26 -22.89
N GLU A 198 -11.03 -45.10 -22.13
CA GLU A 198 -11.03 -45.31 -20.68
C GLU A 198 -11.92 -44.30 -19.96
N PHE A 199 -11.84 -43.01 -20.30
CA PHE A 199 -12.76 -42.00 -19.80
C PHE A 199 -14.23 -42.36 -20.08
N LEU A 200 -14.52 -42.79 -21.31
CA LEU A 200 -15.89 -43.11 -21.73
C LEU A 200 -16.45 -44.37 -21.08
N VAL A 201 -15.61 -45.27 -20.56
CA VAL A 201 -16.06 -46.42 -19.75
C VAL A 201 -16.62 -45.95 -18.41
N ASP A 202 -16.00 -44.95 -17.80
CA ASP A 202 -16.41 -44.43 -16.49
C ASP A 202 -17.38 -43.23 -16.59
N PHE A 203 -17.52 -42.64 -17.77
CA PHE A 203 -18.37 -41.48 -18.00
C PHE A 203 -19.84 -41.77 -17.65
N GLY A 204 -20.33 -41.12 -16.59
CA GLY A 204 -21.71 -41.24 -16.13
C GLY A 204 -21.94 -42.33 -15.08
N ASN A 205 -20.89 -43.05 -14.65
CA ASN A 205 -20.99 -43.89 -13.46
C ASN A 205 -21.04 -43.03 -12.19
N PRO A 206 -21.85 -43.41 -11.19
CA PRO A 206 -21.89 -42.71 -9.91
C PRO A 206 -20.60 -42.96 -9.11
N CYS A 207 -20.04 -41.89 -8.53
CA CYS A 207 -18.87 -41.92 -7.67
C CYS A 207 -19.18 -42.42 -6.25
#